data_AF-A0A8B9W3I1-F1
#
_entry.id   AF-A0A8B9W3I1-F1
#
_cell.length_a   1.000
_cell.length_b   1.000
_cell.length_c   1.000
_cell.angle_alpha   90.00
_cell.angle_beta   90.00
_cell.angle_gamma   90.00
#
_symmetry.space_group_name_H-M   'P 1'
#
loop_
_entity.id
_entity.type
_entity.pdbx_description
1 polymer ?
#
loop_
_entity_poly.entity_id
_entity_poly.type
_entity_poly.pdbx_seq_one_letter_code
_entity_poly.pdbx_strand_id
1 'polypeptide(L)'
;MNLTEEDMKKGWQEYREKLCKKDLHDTDNHNGVITHLSQTLWNLNSWALGSITMNKASGGDGISIELFQILKDDAVKVLHSTCQQIWKTQQWPQNWKRSVFIRIPKKGNAKECSNYWTIAFISHASKVMLKILQARLQHYVNREIPDAQAGFRKGRTTRDQIANIHWIIKKAREFQKDIYFCFIDYAKAFDCIDHNKLWKTPQVMGIPDHLTCLLRNLYADQEATVRTEHGTTDWFQIGKGVHQGCILSPCLFNLYAEYIMQNAGLDEAQAGIKIAGRNINNLRNADDTTLMAESEEELKSLLMKMNEESEKAGLKLNIQKMKIMVSSHITSWQIDGQTMETVRD
;
A
#
# COMPACT_ATOMS: atom_id res chain seq x y z
N MET A 1 7.98 -1.26 37.08
CA MET A 1 6.56 -0.90 37.24
C MET A 1 5.80 -1.61 36.15
N ASN A 2 4.87 -2.50 36.50
CA ASN A 2 4.01 -3.14 35.50
C ASN A 2 2.98 -2.09 35.06
N LEU A 3 2.83 -1.88 33.75
CA LEU A 3 1.80 -1.00 33.19
C LEU A 3 0.42 -1.56 33.56
N THR A 4 -0.54 -0.69 33.90
CA THR A 4 -1.92 -1.12 34.12
C THR A 4 -2.60 -1.47 32.79
N GLU A 5 -3.72 -2.20 32.84
CA GLU A 5 -4.49 -2.55 31.64
C GLU A 5 -4.93 -1.31 30.85
N GLU A 6 -5.29 -0.24 31.57
CA GLU A 6 -5.67 1.05 30.99
C GLU A 6 -4.48 1.77 30.35
N ASP A 7 -3.30 1.74 30.99
CA ASP A 7 -2.08 2.32 30.42
C ASP A 7 -1.70 1.64 29.10
N MET A 8 -1.88 0.32 29.00
CA MET A 8 -1.61 -0.42 27.76
C MET A 8 -2.59 -0.01 26.66
N LYS A 9 -3.90 0.04 26.94
CA LYS A 9 -4.91 0.49 25.95
C LYS A 9 -4.64 1.91 25.48
N LYS A 10 -4.38 2.82 26.42
CA LYS A 10 -4.06 4.22 26.13
C LYS A 10 -2.80 4.36 25.27
N GLY A 11 -1.73 3.64 25.62
CA GLY A 11 -0.49 3.66 24.82
C GLY A 11 -0.69 3.17 23.38
N TRP A 12 -1.57 2.19 23.15
CA TRP A 12 -1.93 1.72 21.81
C TRP A 12 -2.75 2.74 21.02
N GLN A 13 -3.74 3.33 21.67
CA GLN A 13 -4.58 4.37 21.07
C GLN A 13 -3.74 5.57 20.66
N GLU A 14 -2.96 6.13 21.59
CA GLU A 14 -2.07 7.28 21.33
C GLU A 14 -1.08 6.98 20.20
N TYR A 15 -0.50 5.77 20.19
CA TYR A 15 0.41 5.35 19.12
C TYR A 15 -0.27 5.34 17.75
N ARG A 16 -1.47 4.75 17.64
CA ARG A 16 -2.18 4.65 16.36
C ARG A 16 -2.78 5.98 15.92
N GLU A 17 -3.33 6.76 16.83
CA GLU A 17 -3.81 8.11 16.56
C GLU A 17 -2.69 8.98 16.01
N LYS A 18 -1.51 8.97 16.64
CA LYS A 18 -0.33 9.71 16.16
C LYS A 18 0.08 9.26 14.76
N LEU A 19 0.03 7.96 14.48
CA LEU A 19 0.40 7.40 13.18
C LEU A 19 -0.62 7.72 12.08
N CYS A 20 -1.92 7.72 12.42
CA CYS A 20 -3.01 7.99 11.49
C CYS A 20 -3.40 9.47 11.42
N LYS A 21 -2.76 10.34 12.22
CA LYS A 21 -3.07 11.77 12.25
C LYS A 21 -2.84 12.38 10.86
N LYS A 22 -3.86 13.05 10.34
CA LYS A 22 -3.78 13.80 9.09
C LYS A 22 -2.75 14.92 9.25
N ASP A 23 -1.87 15.07 8.27
CA ASP A 23 -0.96 16.21 8.24
C ASP A 23 -1.80 17.46 7.90
N LEU A 24 -1.58 18.57 8.62
CA LEU A 24 -2.39 19.80 8.53
C LEU A 24 -2.09 20.58 7.25
N HIS A 25 -2.28 19.97 6.09
CA HIS A 25 -2.20 20.66 4.81
C HIS A 25 -3.31 20.10 3.89
N ASP A 26 -4.13 21.02 3.38
CA ASP A 26 -5.28 20.84 2.48
C ASP A 26 -6.64 20.47 3.12
N THR A 27 -7.50 21.50 3.18
CA THR A 27 -8.96 21.37 3.14
C THR A 27 -9.38 21.02 1.73
N ASP A 28 -9.83 19.79 1.52
CA ASP A 28 -10.26 19.30 0.23
C ASP A 28 -11.73 19.70 -0.01
N ASN A 29 -12.00 20.41 -1.10
CA ASN A 29 -13.29 21.06 -1.34
C ASN A 29 -13.82 20.69 -2.73
N HIS A 30 -14.31 19.46 -2.92
CA HIS A 30 -14.89 19.04 -4.20
C HIS A 30 -16.11 18.12 -4.05
N ASN A 31 -17.30 18.74 -4.17
CA ASN A 31 -18.58 18.07 -4.37
C ASN A 31 -18.86 17.90 -5.86
N GLY A 32 -18.54 16.73 -6.41
CA GLY A 32 -18.92 16.36 -7.78
C GLY A 32 -19.69 15.05 -7.78
N VAL A 33 -21.00 15.09 -7.96
CA VAL A 33 -21.82 13.89 -8.21
C VAL A 33 -21.82 13.63 -9.70
N ILE A 34 -21.24 12.50 -10.14
CA ILE A 34 -21.17 12.10 -11.55
C ILE A 34 -22.11 10.92 -11.79
N THR A 35 -22.88 11.01 -12.88
CA THR A 35 -24.14 10.28 -13.13
C THR A 35 -24.09 9.23 -14.24
N HIS A 36 -22.93 8.81 -14.75
CA HIS A 36 -22.88 7.76 -15.79
C HIS A 36 -22.52 6.38 -15.21
N LEU A 37 -23.52 5.51 -15.07
CA LEU A 37 -23.39 4.19 -14.42
C LEU A 37 -23.54 3.07 -15.46
N SER A 38 -22.57 2.14 -15.52
CA SER A 38 -22.73 0.88 -16.26
C SER A 38 -23.19 -0.26 -15.34
N GLN A 39 -24.33 -0.87 -15.71
CA GLN A 39 -24.88 -2.16 -15.26
C GLN A 39 -23.81 -3.27 -15.49
N THR A 40 -23.57 -4.29 -14.66
CA THR A 40 -24.44 -5.14 -13.83
C THR A 40 -23.73 -5.53 -12.52
N LEU A 41 -24.09 -4.90 -11.39
CA LEU A 41 -23.50 -5.24 -10.08
C LEU A 41 -23.92 -6.63 -9.57
N TRP A 42 -25.03 -7.20 -10.05
CA TRP A 42 -25.56 -8.47 -9.53
C TRP A 42 -24.57 -9.62 -9.69
N ASN A 43 -24.15 -9.91 -10.92
CA ASN A 43 -23.19 -10.98 -11.22
C ASN A 43 -21.85 -10.76 -10.49
N LEU A 44 -21.45 -9.50 -10.34
CA LEU A 44 -20.24 -9.14 -9.61
C LEU A 44 -20.36 -9.38 -8.10
N ASN A 45 -21.54 -9.20 -7.49
CA ASN A 45 -21.75 -9.49 -6.07
C ASN A 45 -21.65 -10.99 -5.80
N SER A 46 -22.33 -11.81 -6.61
CA SER A 46 -22.25 -13.27 -6.49
C SER A 46 -20.80 -13.77 -6.67
N TRP A 47 -20.11 -13.30 -7.71
CA TRP A 47 -18.70 -13.60 -7.94
C TRP A 47 -17.80 -13.12 -6.79
N ALA A 48 -17.97 -11.89 -6.34
CA ALA A 48 -17.17 -11.31 -5.27
C ALA A 48 -17.33 -12.10 -3.98
N LEU A 49 -18.58 -12.44 -3.60
CA LEU A 49 -18.88 -13.23 -2.41
C LEU A 49 -18.23 -14.62 -2.49
N GLY A 50 -18.32 -15.30 -3.63
CA GLY A 50 -17.66 -16.60 -3.85
C GLY A 50 -16.12 -16.54 -3.85
N SER A 51 -15.54 -15.37 -4.11
CA SER A 51 -14.08 -15.18 -4.12
C SER A 51 -13.45 -14.89 -2.75
N ILE A 52 -14.26 -14.55 -1.75
CA ILE A 52 -13.77 -14.28 -0.39
C ILE A 52 -13.50 -15.60 0.32
N THR A 53 -12.29 -15.74 0.87
CA THR A 53 -11.87 -16.96 1.57
C THR A 53 -12.65 -17.15 2.87
N MET A 54 -13.03 -18.41 3.15
CA MET A 54 -13.66 -18.85 4.40
C MET A 54 -12.68 -18.93 5.57
N ASN A 55 -13.21 -19.16 6.78
CA ASN A 55 -12.45 -19.29 8.02
C ASN A 55 -11.61 -18.05 8.32
N LYS A 56 -12.13 -16.88 7.96
CA LYS A 56 -11.52 -15.58 8.24
C LYS A 56 -12.28 -14.91 9.37
N ALA A 57 -11.53 -14.24 10.24
CA ALA A 57 -12.12 -13.49 11.33
C ALA A 57 -13.04 -12.37 10.83
N SER A 58 -14.14 -12.17 11.54
CA SER A 58 -15.11 -11.10 11.26
C SER A 58 -14.55 -9.72 11.58
N GLY A 59 -15.16 -8.70 10.97
CA GLY A 59 -14.92 -7.32 11.35
C GLY A 59 -15.57 -6.98 12.69
N GLY A 60 -15.65 -5.67 12.99
CA GLY A 60 -16.31 -5.16 14.20
C GLY A 60 -17.82 -5.41 14.23
N ASP A 61 -18.44 -5.80 13.12
CA ASP A 61 -19.86 -6.16 13.02
C ASP A 61 -20.18 -7.58 13.51
N GLY A 62 -19.16 -8.42 13.75
CA GLY A 62 -19.35 -9.80 14.20
C GLY A 62 -19.94 -10.74 13.14
N ILE A 63 -20.12 -10.29 11.89
CA ILE A 63 -20.73 -11.09 10.83
C ILE A 63 -19.65 -11.89 10.11
N SER A 64 -19.74 -13.21 10.19
CA SER A 64 -18.81 -14.13 9.51
C SER A 64 -19.17 -14.30 8.03
N ILE A 65 -18.20 -14.71 7.22
CA ILE A 65 -18.44 -14.93 5.78
C ILE A 65 -19.34 -16.15 5.54
N GLU A 66 -19.27 -17.13 6.43
CA GLU A 66 -20.04 -18.37 6.40
C GLU A 66 -21.54 -18.10 6.48
N LEU A 67 -21.97 -17.08 7.22
CA LEU A 67 -23.38 -16.69 7.27
C LEU A 67 -23.92 -16.32 5.88
N PHE A 68 -23.14 -15.55 5.11
CA PHE A 68 -23.55 -15.19 3.75
C PHE A 68 -23.61 -16.41 2.83
N GLN A 69 -22.75 -17.40 3.04
CA GLN A 69 -22.77 -18.64 2.27
C GLN A 69 -23.95 -19.55 2.62
N ILE A 70 -24.41 -19.55 3.88
CA ILE A 70 -25.62 -20.26 4.30
C ILE A 70 -26.85 -19.62 3.65
N LEU A 71 -26.92 -18.29 3.64
CA LEU A 71 -28.05 -17.52 3.09
C LEU A 71 -28.10 -17.50 1.55
N LYS A 72 -26.98 -17.83 0.88
CA LYS A 72 -26.88 -17.95 -0.59
C LYS A 72 -27.51 -16.75 -1.33
N ASP A 73 -28.57 -16.99 -2.11
CA ASP A 73 -29.20 -15.99 -2.97
C ASP A 73 -29.79 -14.83 -2.17
N ASP A 74 -30.26 -15.06 -0.95
CA ASP A 74 -30.81 -13.99 -0.12
C ASP A 74 -29.72 -13.04 0.38
N ALA A 75 -28.54 -13.57 0.71
CA ALA A 75 -27.37 -12.75 0.98
C ALA A 75 -26.97 -11.93 -0.26
N VAL A 76 -26.96 -12.54 -1.45
CA VAL A 76 -26.64 -11.83 -2.70
C VAL A 76 -27.66 -10.71 -2.97
N LYS A 77 -28.96 -10.92 -2.76
CA LYS A 77 -29.99 -9.89 -2.91
C LYS A 77 -29.73 -8.67 -2.01
N VAL A 78 -29.48 -8.91 -0.72
CA VAL A 78 -29.26 -7.84 0.26
C VAL A 78 -27.96 -7.09 -0.04
N LEU A 79 -26.87 -7.81 -0.31
CA LEU A 79 -25.59 -7.22 -0.69
C LEU A 79 -25.71 -6.42 -1.98
N HIS A 80 -26.44 -6.94 -2.97
CA HIS A 80 -26.67 -6.25 -4.24
C HIS A 80 -27.39 -4.92 -4.04
N SER A 81 -28.49 -4.92 -3.30
CA SER A 81 -29.26 -3.70 -2.99
C SER A 81 -28.37 -2.65 -2.31
N THR A 82 -27.59 -3.09 -1.31
CA THR A 82 -26.69 -2.21 -0.55
C THR A 82 -25.57 -1.66 -1.45
N CYS A 83 -24.88 -2.53 -2.20
CA CYS A 83 -23.81 -2.13 -3.11
C CYS A 83 -24.32 -1.22 -4.23
N GLN A 84 -25.53 -1.45 -4.74
CA GLN A 84 -26.14 -0.58 -5.75
C GLN A 84 -26.47 0.80 -5.18
N GLN A 85 -26.94 0.87 -3.93
CA GLN A 85 -27.15 2.14 -3.26
C GLN A 85 -25.84 2.89 -3.08
N ILE A 86 -24.80 2.23 -2.53
CA ILE A 86 -23.45 2.81 -2.38
C ILE A 86 -22.93 3.30 -3.74
N TRP A 87 -23.06 2.48 -4.78
CA TRP A 87 -22.62 2.83 -6.12
C TRP A 87 -23.34 4.09 -6.64
N LYS A 88 -24.66 4.22 -6.46
CA LYS A 88 -25.42 5.38 -6.92
C LYS A 88 -25.16 6.64 -6.10
N THR A 89 -25.19 6.52 -4.77
CA THR A 89 -25.13 7.68 -3.86
C THR A 89 -23.71 8.06 -3.47
N GLN A 90 -22.76 7.14 -3.68
CA GLN A 90 -21.37 7.22 -3.21
C GLN A 90 -21.25 7.28 -1.68
N GLN A 91 -22.33 6.95 -0.96
CA GLN A 91 -22.38 6.97 0.50
C GLN A 91 -22.20 5.56 1.05
N TRP A 92 -21.22 5.39 1.92
CA TRP A 92 -20.94 4.11 2.58
C TRP A 92 -21.63 4.03 3.94
N PRO A 93 -22.18 2.86 4.33
CA PRO A 93 -22.64 2.65 5.69
C PRO A 93 -21.50 2.87 6.69
N GLN A 94 -21.74 3.60 7.79
CA GLN A 94 -20.69 3.91 8.77
C GLN A 94 -20.01 2.65 9.33
N ASN A 95 -20.78 1.59 9.58
CA ASN A 95 -20.24 0.31 10.05
C ASN A 95 -19.26 -0.34 9.05
N TRP A 96 -19.33 0.00 7.76
CA TRP A 96 -18.41 -0.50 6.72
C TRP A 96 -17.12 0.31 6.62
N LYS A 97 -17.10 1.51 7.21
CA LYS A 97 -15.93 2.38 7.36
C LYS A 97 -15.15 2.15 8.66
N ARG A 98 -15.68 1.29 9.54
CA ARG A 98 -15.06 0.91 10.81
C ARG A 98 -14.13 -0.27 10.66
N SER A 99 -13.00 -0.23 11.36
CA SER A 99 -12.03 -1.32 11.38
C SER A 99 -11.58 -1.67 12.80
N VAL A 100 -11.32 -2.96 13.02
CA VAL A 100 -10.72 -3.45 14.27
C VAL A 100 -9.28 -3.84 13.99
N PHE A 101 -8.34 -3.19 14.63
CA PHE A 101 -6.91 -3.43 14.49
C PHE A 101 -6.45 -4.55 15.41
N ILE A 102 -5.95 -5.63 14.80
CA ILE A 102 -5.32 -6.75 15.49
C ILE A 102 -3.81 -6.59 15.43
N ARG A 103 -3.17 -6.79 16.58
CA ARG A 103 -1.73 -6.65 16.75
C ARG A 103 -1.06 -8.00 16.61
N ILE A 104 -0.04 -8.10 15.76
CA ILE A 104 0.77 -9.32 15.61
C ILE A 104 2.23 -8.96 15.88
N PRO A 105 2.89 -9.57 16.86
CA PRO A 105 4.28 -9.26 17.16
C PRO A 105 5.18 -9.59 15.96
N LYS A 106 6.03 -8.65 15.56
CA LYS A 106 7.02 -8.86 14.48
C LYS A 106 8.08 -9.90 14.87
N LYS A 107 8.36 -9.99 16.18
CA LYS A 107 9.34 -10.89 16.81
C LYS A 107 8.83 -11.31 18.19
N GLY A 108 9.29 -12.44 18.72
CA GLY A 108 8.76 -13.06 19.95
C GLY A 108 8.79 -12.22 21.23
N ASN A 109 9.58 -11.13 21.29
CA ASN A 109 9.75 -10.27 22.48
C ASN A 109 9.35 -8.81 22.22
N ALA A 110 8.27 -8.57 21.47
CA ALA A 110 7.83 -7.22 21.12
C ALA A 110 7.32 -6.44 22.35
N LYS A 111 8.08 -5.43 22.80
CA LYS A 111 7.70 -4.57 23.95
C LYS A 111 7.05 -3.25 23.54
N GLU A 112 7.52 -2.65 22.47
CA GLU A 112 7.02 -1.38 21.95
C GLU A 112 5.96 -1.58 20.86
N CYS A 113 5.03 -0.62 20.72
CA CYS A 113 3.97 -0.67 19.71
C CYS A 113 4.51 -0.76 18.27
N SER A 114 5.66 -0.14 18.00
CA SER A 114 6.41 -0.20 16.72
C SER A 114 6.81 -1.61 16.29
N ASN A 115 6.95 -2.52 17.26
CA ASN A 115 7.37 -3.90 17.06
C ASN A 115 6.22 -4.85 16.71
N TYR A 116 5.02 -4.32 16.44
CA TYR A 116 3.87 -5.10 15.98
C TYR A 116 3.47 -4.70 14.57
N TRP A 117 2.95 -5.68 13.83
CA TRP A 117 2.07 -5.46 12.69
C TRP A 117 0.67 -5.13 13.18
N THR A 118 -0.03 -4.25 12.46
CA THR A 118 -1.40 -3.88 12.78
C THR A 118 -2.29 -4.26 11.60
N ILE A 119 -3.00 -5.39 11.70
CA ILE A 119 -3.89 -5.87 10.64
C ILE A 119 -5.31 -5.36 10.89
N ALA A 120 -5.92 -4.78 9.86
CA ALA A 120 -7.27 -4.26 9.93
C ALA A 120 -8.30 -5.34 9.60
N PHE A 121 -9.22 -5.58 10.53
CA PHE A 121 -10.40 -6.39 10.30
C PHE A 121 -11.57 -5.49 9.96
N ILE A 122 -12.01 -5.58 8.71
CA ILE A 122 -13.16 -4.85 8.16
C ILE A 122 -14.35 -5.80 7.93
N SER A 123 -15.55 -5.24 7.86
CA SER A 123 -16.78 -5.99 7.57
C SER A 123 -16.65 -6.87 6.33
N HIS A 124 -17.13 -8.12 6.41
CA HIS A 124 -17.18 -9.01 5.24
C HIS A 124 -18.09 -8.46 4.13
N ALA A 125 -19.20 -7.81 4.50
CA ALA A 125 -20.08 -7.17 3.53
C ALA A 125 -19.35 -6.02 2.81
N SER A 126 -18.58 -5.22 3.54
CA SER A 126 -17.71 -4.20 2.93
C SER A 126 -16.71 -4.81 1.96
N LYS A 127 -16.02 -5.91 2.35
CA LYS A 127 -15.07 -6.63 1.48
C LYS A 127 -15.67 -7.04 0.13
N VAL A 128 -16.96 -7.38 0.06
CA VAL A 128 -17.65 -7.69 -1.20
C VAL A 128 -17.61 -6.48 -2.14
N MET A 129 -18.03 -5.31 -1.67
CA MET A 129 -17.97 -4.07 -2.45
C MET A 129 -16.53 -3.70 -2.83
N LEU A 130 -15.58 -3.84 -1.88
CA LEU A 130 -14.16 -3.58 -2.16
C LEU A 130 -13.59 -4.52 -3.23
N LYS A 131 -14.04 -5.78 -3.28
CA LYS A 131 -13.65 -6.73 -4.32
C LYS A 131 -14.16 -6.31 -5.69
N ILE A 132 -15.39 -5.80 -5.76
CA ILE A 132 -15.98 -5.26 -6.99
C ILE A 132 -15.16 -4.06 -7.47
N LEU A 133 -14.83 -3.13 -6.57
CA LEU A 133 -13.99 -1.98 -6.89
C LEU A 133 -12.59 -2.40 -7.33
N GLN A 134 -11.98 -3.37 -6.65
CA GLN A 134 -10.68 -3.93 -7.01
C GLN A 134 -10.69 -4.47 -8.44
N ALA A 135 -11.71 -5.24 -8.81
CA ALA A 135 -11.83 -5.81 -10.16
C ALA A 135 -11.91 -4.72 -11.23
N ARG A 136 -12.61 -3.61 -10.95
CA ARG A 136 -12.70 -2.47 -11.86
C ARG A 136 -11.41 -1.67 -11.96
N LEU A 137 -10.69 -1.52 -10.84
CA LEU A 137 -9.39 -0.84 -10.79
C LEU A 137 -8.28 -1.67 -11.44
N GLN A 138 -8.41 -3.00 -11.47
CA GLN A 138 -7.37 -3.90 -11.95
C GLN A 138 -6.95 -3.61 -13.40
N HIS A 139 -7.86 -3.16 -14.26
CA HIS A 139 -7.52 -2.79 -15.64
C HIS A 139 -6.53 -1.62 -15.67
N TYR A 140 -6.75 -0.59 -14.84
CA TYR A 140 -5.85 0.56 -14.70
C TYR A 140 -4.52 0.14 -14.09
N VAL A 141 -4.53 -0.66 -13.01
CA VAL A 141 -3.30 -1.22 -12.43
C VAL A 141 -2.48 -1.97 -13.47
N ASN A 142 -3.10 -2.79 -14.31
CA ASN A 142 -2.37 -3.54 -15.32
C ASN A 142 -1.80 -2.66 -16.44
N ARG A 143 -2.42 -1.50 -16.69
CA ARG A 143 -1.98 -0.52 -17.70
C ARG A 143 -0.85 0.37 -17.16
N GLU A 144 -0.99 0.86 -15.94
CA GLU A 144 -0.08 1.85 -15.34
C GLU A 144 1.13 1.21 -14.67
N ILE A 145 0.99 0.04 -14.05
CA ILE A 145 2.09 -0.55 -13.26
C ILE A 145 3.06 -1.32 -14.18
N PRO A 146 4.33 -0.89 -14.28
CA PRO A 146 5.30 -1.51 -15.17
C PRO A 146 5.78 -2.86 -14.64
N ASP A 147 6.46 -3.60 -15.53
CA ASP A 147 7.03 -4.91 -15.21
C ASP A 147 8.15 -4.89 -14.17
N ALA A 148 8.75 -3.71 -13.93
CA ALA A 148 9.70 -3.50 -12.84
C ALA A 148 9.06 -3.72 -11.46
N GLN A 149 7.74 -3.51 -11.30
CA GLN A 149 7.02 -3.78 -10.06
C GLN A 149 6.42 -5.19 -10.09
N ALA A 150 6.88 -6.07 -9.20
CA ALA A 150 6.35 -7.44 -9.05
C ALA A 150 5.31 -7.55 -7.92
N GLY A 151 5.36 -6.64 -6.95
CA GLY A 151 4.53 -6.70 -5.75
C GLY A 151 3.04 -6.66 -6.08
N PHE A 152 2.29 -7.59 -5.50
CA PHE A 152 0.84 -7.68 -5.63
C PHE A 152 0.34 -7.79 -7.08
N ARG A 153 1.17 -8.26 -8.02
CA ARG A 153 0.78 -8.52 -9.41
C ARG A 153 0.58 -10.00 -9.65
N LYS A 154 -0.49 -10.33 -10.38
CA LYS A 154 -0.78 -11.71 -10.76
C LYS A 154 0.32 -12.24 -11.69
N GLY A 155 0.87 -13.41 -11.37
CA GLY A 155 1.92 -14.05 -12.18
C GLY A 155 3.31 -13.45 -12.01
N ARG A 156 3.52 -12.57 -11.02
CA ARG A 156 4.82 -12.03 -10.64
C ARG A 156 5.10 -12.40 -9.19
N THR A 157 6.36 -12.66 -8.88
CA THR A 157 6.80 -13.07 -7.55
C THR A 157 8.14 -12.43 -7.21
N THR A 158 8.48 -12.43 -5.92
CA THR A 158 9.81 -12.01 -5.46
C THR A 158 10.94 -12.84 -6.08
N ARG A 159 10.68 -14.10 -6.45
CA ARG A 159 11.67 -14.95 -7.12
C ARG A 159 12.06 -14.40 -8.49
N ASP A 160 11.13 -13.80 -9.21
CA ASP A 160 11.41 -13.19 -10.51
C ASP A 160 12.37 -12.01 -10.35
N GLN A 161 12.15 -11.17 -9.31
CA GLN A 161 13.04 -10.04 -9.03
C GLN A 161 14.43 -10.48 -8.56
N ILE A 162 14.49 -11.49 -7.70
CA ILE A 162 15.77 -12.08 -7.28
C ILE A 162 16.52 -12.62 -8.50
N ALA A 163 15.84 -13.35 -9.39
CA ALA A 163 16.45 -13.87 -10.62
C ALA A 163 16.95 -12.74 -11.53
N ASN A 164 16.17 -11.66 -11.70
CA ASN A 164 16.58 -10.49 -12.47
C ASN A 164 17.88 -9.88 -11.91
N ILE A 165 17.95 -9.65 -10.60
CA ILE A 165 19.17 -9.12 -9.94
C ILE A 165 20.36 -10.05 -10.18
N HIS A 166 20.19 -11.36 -10.01
CA HIS A 166 21.26 -12.35 -10.26
C HIS A 166 21.77 -12.31 -11.70
N TRP A 167 20.87 -12.22 -12.69
CA TRP A 167 21.23 -12.13 -14.10
C TRP A 167 21.97 -10.84 -14.42
N ILE A 168 21.52 -9.72 -13.85
CA ILE A 168 22.17 -8.42 -13.98
C ILE A 168 23.61 -8.48 -13.45
N ILE A 169 23.81 -8.99 -12.21
CA ILE A 169 25.15 -9.14 -11.61
C ILE A 169 26.03 -10.05 -12.48
N LYS A 170 25.50 -11.20 -12.91
CA LYS A 170 26.25 -12.13 -13.76
C LYS A 170 26.69 -11.49 -15.07
N LYS A 171 25.81 -10.71 -15.71
CA LYS A 171 26.12 -10.02 -16.96
C LYS A 171 27.10 -8.87 -16.75
N ALA A 172 26.98 -8.09 -15.69
CA ALA A 172 27.95 -7.06 -15.36
C ALA A 172 29.36 -7.65 -15.19
N ARG A 173 29.49 -8.80 -14.48
CA ARG A 173 30.76 -9.52 -14.35
C ARG A 173 31.32 -10.01 -15.69
N GLU A 174 30.47 -10.54 -16.57
CA GLU A 174 30.87 -11.01 -17.91
C GLU A 174 31.46 -9.87 -18.76
N PHE A 175 30.93 -8.65 -18.63
CA PHE A 175 31.39 -7.46 -19.34
C PHE A 175 32.36 -6.58 -18.54
N GLN A 176 32.82 -7.04 -17.37
CA GLN A 176 33.71 -6.29 -16.47
C GLN A 176 33.21 -4.87 -16.16
N LYS A 177 31.90 -4.73 -15.95
CA LYS A 177 31.27 -3.48 -15.54
C LYS A 177 31.01 -3.48 -14.04
N ASP A 178 31.22 -2.32 -13.44
CA ASP A 178 30.77 -2.05 -12.09
C ASP A 178 29.28 -1.73 -12.10
N ILE A 179 28.57 -2.26 -11.12
CA ILE A 179 27.16 -1.97 -10.89
C ILE A 179 26.94 -1.67 -9.41
N TYR A 180 26.06 -0.70 -9.19
CA TYR A 180 25.72 -0.21 -7.87
C TYR A 180 24.23 -0.45 -7.65
N PHE A 181 23.88 -0.95 -6.48
CA PHE A 181 22.52 -1.16 -6.03
C PHE A 181 22.24 -0.37 -4.75
N CYS A 182 21.07 0.26 -4.68
CA CYS A 182 20.52 0.83 -3.45
C CYS A 182 19.20 0.13 -3.13
N PHE A 183 19.18 -0.61 -2.03
CA PHE A 183 17.98 -1.23 -1.47
C PHE A 183 17.28 -0.25 -0.55
N ILE A 184 16.04 0.06 -0.91
CA ILE A 184 15.24 1.12 -0.31
C ILE A 184 14.14 0.52 0.56
N ASP A 185 14.03 1.05 1.80
CA ASP A 185 12.96 0.73 2.75
C ASP A 185 12.22 2.03 3.08
N TYR A 186 10.89 2.01 2.99
CA TYR A 186 10.04 3.11 3.42
C TYR A 186 9.63 2.94 4.88
N ALA A 187 9.68 4.03 5.65
CA ALA A 187 9.23 4.03 7.03
C ALA A 187 7.70 3.90 7.12
N LYS A 188 7.21 2.68 7.40
CA LYS A 188 5.78 2.35 7.55
C LYS A 188 4.95 2.77 6.33
N ALA A 189 5.39 2.38 5.13
CA ALA A 189 4.85 2.83 3.85
C ALA A 189 3.31 2.84 3.78
N PHE A 190 2.68 1.74 4.18
CA PHE A 190 1.21 1.59 4.17
C PHE A 190 0.51 2.54 5.15
N ASP A 191 1.08 2.78 6.33
CA ASP A 191 0.48 3.66 7.35
C ASP A 191 0.66 5.15 7.03
N CYS A 192 1.61 5.50 6.14
CA CYS A 192 2.00 6.88 5.86
C CYS A 192 1.38 7.46 4.56
N ILE A 193 0.56 6.70 3.82
CA ILE A 193 -0.06 7.23 2.59
C ILE A 193 -0.96 8.42 2.89
N ASP A 194 -0.65 9.57 2.30
CA ASP A 194 -1.48 10.76 2.37
C ASP A 194 -2.74 10.59 1.51
N HIS A 195 -3.93 10.68 2.11
CA HIS A 195 -5.20 10.51 1.40
C HIS A 195 -5.45 11.60 0.36
N ASN A 196 -5.13 12.87 0.66
CA ASN A 196 -5.35 13.99 -0.27
C ASN A 196 -4.52 13.78 -1.54
N LYS A 197 -3.29 13.29 -1.40
CA LYS A 197 -2.42 12.97 -2.54
C LYS A 197 -2.84 11.66 -3.23
N LEU A 198 -3.29 10.67 -2.46
CA LEU A 198 -3.77 9.40 -2.99
C LEU A 198 -4.95 9.59 -3.94
N TRP A 199 -5.81 10.60 -3.73
CA TRP A 199 -6.94 10.86 -4.63
C TRP A 199 -6.58 11.65 -5.88
N LYS A 200 -5.43 12.35 -5.88
CA LYS A 200 -4.86 12.99 -7.09
C LYS A 200 -4.28 11.95 -8.06
N THR A 201 -3.67 10.87 -7.54
CA THR A 201 -3.07 9.80 -8.35
C THR A 201 -4.04 9.16 -9.37
N PRO A 202 -5.23 8.64 -8.97
CA PRO A 202 -6.22 8.10 -9.89
C PRO A 202 -6.63 9.05 -11.01
N GLN A 203 -6.71 10.36 -10.73
CA GLN A 203 -7.11 11.35 -11.74
C GLN A 203 -6.06 11.48 -12.83
N VAL A 204 -4.78 11.57 -12.46
CA VAL A 204 -3.66 11.60 -13.42
C VAL A 204 -3.60 10.32 -14.25
N MET A 205 -3.92 9.18 -13.64
CA MET A 205 -3.95 7.88 -14.30
C MET A 205 -5.25 7.61 -15.07
N GLY A 206 -6.12 8.61 -15.28
CA GLY A 206 -7.36 8.46 -16.05
C GLY A 206 -8.36 7.45 -15.47
N ILE A 207 -8.31 7.22 -14.15
CA ILE A 207 -9.32 6.43 -13.43
C ILE A 207 -10.59 7.29 -13.32
N PRO A 208 -11.77 6.75 -13.67
CA PRO A 208 -13.02 7.50 -13.64
C PRO A 208 -13.28 8.12 -12.27
N ASP A 209 -13.65 9.40 -12.26
CA ASP A 209 -13.96 10.15 -11.05
C ASP A 209 -14.99 9.45 -10.15
N HIS A 210 -15.93 8.71 -10.73
CA HIS A 210 -16.90 7.93 -9.99
C HIS A 210 -16.24 6.88 -9.07
N LEU A 211 -15.23 6.16 -9.56
CA LEU A 211 -14.48 5.20 -8.76
C LEU A 211 -13.63 5.91 -7.71
N THR A 212 -12.98 7.02 -8.10
CA THR A 212 -12.19 7.85 -7.19
C THR A 212 -13.04 8.40 -6.05
N CYS A 213 -14.26 8.87 -6.32
CA CYS A 213 -15.18 9.37 -5.31
C CYS A 213 -15.66 8.26 -4.37
N LEU A 214 -15.97 7.06 -4.90
CA LEU A 214 -16.32 5.90 -4.08
C LEU A 214 -15.21 5.53 -3.10
N LEU A 215 -13.95 5.52 -3.57
CA LEU A 215 -12.78 5.27 -2.72
C LEU A 215 -12.59 6.39 -1.70
N ARG A 216 -12.61 7.65 -2.13
CA ARG A 216 -12.47 8.79 -1.23
C ARG A 216 -13.52 8.79 -0.12
N ASN A 217 -14.78 8.54 -0.46
CA ASN A 217 -15.88 8.51 0.51
C ASN A 217 -15.83 7.30 1.45
N LEU A 218 -15.18 6.20 1.04
CA LEU A 218 -14.88 5.07 1.93
C LEU A 218 -13.86 5.45 3.00
N TYR A 219 -12.84 6.23 2.61
CA TYR A 219 -11.75 6.66 3.48
C TYR A 219 -12.08 7.90 4.32
N ALA A 220 -13.07 8.69 3.89
CA ALA A 220 -13.62 9.79 4.67
C ALA A 220 -14.32 9.29 5.94
N ASP A 221 -13.96 9.87 7.09
CA ASP A 221 -14.51 9.59 8.42
C ASP A 221 -14.37 8.11 8.84
N GLN A 222 -13.27 7.47 8.45
CA GLN A 222 -12.94 6.13 8.91
C GLN A 222 -12.55 6.14 10.38
N GLU A 223 -13.05 5.12 11.08
CA GLU A 223 -12.76 4.92 12.50
C GLU A 223 -12.07 3.57 12.69
N ALA A 224 -11.11 3.53 13.60
CA ALA A 224 -10.48 2.31 14.07
C ALA A 224 -10.57 2.19 15.59
N THR A 225 -10.49 0.95 16.06
CA THR A 225 -10.19 0.61 17.45
C THR A 225 -9.10 -0.46 17.47
N VAL A 226 -8.25 -0.48 18.49
CA VAL A 226 -7.22 -1.51 18.66
C VAL A 226 -7.72 -2.58 19.62
N ARG A 227 -7.68 -3.85 19.19
CA ARG A 227 -7.95 -4.98 20.07
C ARG A 227 -6.69 -5.34 20.85
N THR A 228 -6.81 -5.30 22.18
CA THR A 228 -5.82 -5.77 23.13
C THR A 228 -6.31 -7.05 23.83
N GLU A 229 -5.43 -7.68 24.61
CA GLU A 229 -5.82 -8.83 25.44
C GLU A 229 -6.79 -8.46 26.56
N HIS A 230 -6.83 -7.18 26.94
CA HIS A 230 -7.70 -6.62 27.98
C HIS A 230 -8.98 -5.97 27.41
N GLY A 231 -9.29 -6.17 26.13
CA GLY A 231 -10.44 -5.59 25.44
C GLY A 231 -10.05 -4.63 24.31
N THR A 232 -10.97 -3.75 23.90
CA THR A 232 -10.73 -2.78 22.82
C THR A 232 -10.45 -1.39 23.38
N THR A 233 -9.69 -0.58 22.63
CA THR A 233 -9.56 0.87 22.89
C THR A 233 -10.83 1.61 22.49
N ASP A 234 -10.89 2.90 22.80
CA ASP A 234 -11.89 3.77 22.19
C ASP A 234 -11.68 3.86 20.68
N TRP A 235 -12.74 4.31 19.99
CA TRP A 235 -12.70 4.57 18.55
C TRP A 235 -11.96 5.87 18.29
N PHE A 236 -11.10 5.85 17.27
CA PHE A 236 -10.35 7.02 16.83
C PHE A 236 -10.39 7.15 15.31
N GLN A 237 -10.22 8.38 14.83
CA GLN A 237 -10.27 8.71 13.40
C GLN A 237 -8.99 8.33 12.66
N ILE A 238 -9.13 7.89 11.42
CA ILE A 238 -8.03 7.52 10.53
C ILE A 238 -7.89 8.59 9.46
N GLY A 239 -6.86 9.41 9.57
CA GLY A 239 -6.61 10.54 8.65
C GLY A 239 -5.57 10.28 7.57
N LYS A 240 -4.82 9.17 7.64
CA LYS A 240 -3.86 8.74 6.62
C LYS A 240 -3.61 7.22 6.67
N GLY A 241 -2.96 6.73 5.62
CA GLY A 241 -2.59 5.34 5.42
C GLY A 241 -3.66 4.50 4.74
N VAL A 242 -3.27 3.35 4.24
CA VAL A 242 -4.15 2.31 3.73
C VAL A 242 -4.06 1.08 4.64
N HIS A 243 -5.19 0.43 4.89
CA HIS A 243 -5.28 -0.65 5.87
C HIS A 243 -4.48 -1.89 5.48
N GLN A 244 -3.53 -2.31 6.31
CA GLN A 244 -2.90 -3.62 6.16
C GLN A 244 -3.95 -4.74 6.32
N GLY A 245 -3.99 -5.67 5.38
CA GLY A 245 -4.98 -6.75 5.34
C GLY A 245 -6.30 -6.40 4.63
N CYS A 246 -6.50 -5.15 4.23
CA CYS A 246 -7.60 -4.79 3.32
C CYS A 246 -7.27 -5.20 1.88
N ILE A 247 -8.29 -5.65 1.16
CA ILE A 247 -8.16 -6.18 -0.20
C ILE A 247 -7.78 -5.12 -1.24
N LEU A 248 -8.15 -3.86 -1.01
CA LEU A 248 -7.84 -2.75 -1.92
C LEU A 248 -6.49 -2.09 -1.64
N SER A 249 -5.98 -2.17 -0.41
CA SER A 249 -4.74 -1.48 -0.03
C SER A 249 -3.55 -1.80 -0.93
N PRO A 250 -3.29 -3.06 -1.34
CA PRO A 250 -2.22 -3.35 -2.29
C PRO A 250 -2.36 -2.65 -3.64
N CYS A 251 -3.59 -2.58 -4.17
CA CYS A 251 -3.89 -1.92 -5.44
C CYS A 251 -3.64 -0.41 -5.34
N LEU A 252 -4.13 0.21 -4.25
CA LEU A 252 -3.95 1.64 -4.00
C LEU A 252 -2.49 1.99 -3.76
N PHE A 253 -1.77 1.16 -3.00
CA PHE A 253 -0.34 1.33 -2.76
C PHE A 253 0.45 1.30 -4.06
N ASN A 254 0.20 0.31 -4.93
CA ASN A 254 0.91 0.21 -6.21
C ASN A 254 0.68 1.44 -7.10
N LEU A 255 -0.57 1.91 -7.24
CA LEU A 255 -0.87 3.12 -8.01
C LEU A 255 -0.14 4.34 -7.42
N TYR A 256 -0.16 4.47 -6.09
CA TYR A 256 0.50 5.56 -5.39
C TYR A 256 2.02 5.54 -5.54
N ALA A 257 2.64 4.38 -5.39
CA ALA A 257 4.07 4.19 -5.60
C ALA A 257 4.46 4.46 -7.05
N GLU A 258 3.63 4.07 -8.02
CA GLU A 258 3.88 4.35 -9.43
C GLU A 258 3.82 5.83 -9.76
N TYR A 259 2.85 6.55 -9.20
CA TYR A 259 2.77 8.00 -9.32
C TYR A 259 4.05 8.70 -8.86
N ILE A 260 4.65 8.23 -7.76
CA ILE A 260 5.94 8.76 -7.27
C ILE A 260 7.06 8.47 -8.28
N MET A 261 7.14 7.26 -8.83
CA MET A 261 8.19 6.89 -9.78
C MET A 261 8.08 7.66 -11.11
N GLN A 262 6.84 7.86 -11.60
CA GLN A 262 6.57 8.66 -12.80
C GLN A 262 6.98 10.13 -12.60
N ASN A 263 6.61 10.73 -11.47
CA ASN A 263 7.00 12.11 -11.18
C ASN A 263 8.50 12.28 -10.94
N ALA A 264 9.18 11.25 -10.43
CA ALA A 264 10.63 11.26 -10.27
C ALA A 264 11.36 11.19 -11.63
N GLY A 265 10.64 10.93 -12.72
CA GLY A 265 11.19 10.85 -14.08
C GLY A 265 12.21 9.73 -14.22
N LEU A 266 11.98 8.61 -13.54
CA LEU A 266 12.90 7.47 -13.59
C LEU A 266 12.86 6.78 -14.96
N ASP A 267 11.71 6.74 -15.62
CA ASP A 267 11.58 6.08 -16.93
C ASP A 267 12.32 6.84 -18.04
N GLU A 268 12.38 8.17 -17.96
CA GLU A 268 13.12 9.02 -18.89
C GLU A 268 14.61 9.18 -18.53
N ALA A 269 15.03 8.67 -17.36
CA ALA A 269 16.39 8.82 -16.90
C ALA A 269 17.38 8.04 -17.79
N GLN A 270 18.45 8.72 -18.19
CA GLN A 270 19.58 8.09 -18.90
C GLN A 270 20.44 7.21 -17.97
N ALA A 271 20.26 7.36 -16.66
CA ALA A 271 20.92 6.57 -15.61
C ALA A 271 20.27 5.19 -15.45
N GLY A 272 21.10 4.17 -15.21
CA GLY A 272 20.66 2.79 -15.04
C GLY A 272 21.61 1.79 -15.69
N ILE A 273 21.25 0.51 -15.65
CA ILE A 273 22.01 -0.57 -16.29
C ILE A 273 21.50 -0.76 -17.71
N LYS A 274 22.40 -0.65 -18.70
CA LYS A 274 22.04 -0.76 -20.12
C LYS A 274 21.97 -2.22 -20.54
N ILE A 275 20.77 -2.72 -20.81
CA ILE A 275 20.53 -4.09 -21.29
C ILE A 275 19.68 -4.04 -22.56
N ALA A 276 20.22 -4.57 -23.66
CA ALA A 276 19.53 -4.66 -24.95
C ALA A 276 18.89 -3.32 -25.42
N GLY A 277 19.60 -2.20 -25.21
CA GLY A 277 19.14 -0.86 -25.62
C GLY A 277 18.12 -0.21 -24.68
N ARG A 278 17.82 -0.81 -23.52
CA ARG A 278 16.97 -0.23 -22.48
C ARG A 278 17.77 0.02 -21.20
N ASN A 279 17.41 1.07 -20.47
CA ASN A 279 17.92 1.32 -19.13
C ASN A 279 17.03 0.62 -18.11
N ILE A 280 17.63 -0.21 -17.27
CA ILE A 280 16.98 -0.78 -16.09
C ILE A 280 17.57 -0.07 -14.88
N ASN A 281 16.78 0.76 -14.23
CA ASN A 281 17.22 1.53 -13.06
C ASN A 281 16.50 1.19 -11.77
N ASN A 282 15.40 0.44 -11.84
CA ASN A 282 14.66 0.00 -10.66
C ASN A 282 14.05 -1.39 -10.83
N LEU A 283 14.02 -2.15 -9.74
CA LEU A 283 13.22 -3.35 -9.57
C LEU A 283 12.49 -3.25 -8.23
N ARG A 284 11.20 -3.55 -8.21
CA ARG A 284 10.31 -3.28 -7.09
C ARG A 284 9.50 -4.51 -6.72
N ASN A 285 9.24 -4.65 -5.42
CA ASN A 285 8.32 -5.63 -4.87
C ASN A 285 7.54 -5.00 -3.71
N ALA A 286 6.37 -4.46 -4.03
CA ALA A 286 5.57 -3.65 -3.10
C ALA A 286 6.35 -2.40 -2.68
N ASP A 287 6.58 -2.20 -1.38
CA ASP A 287 7.36 -1.10 -0.82
C ASP A 287 8.87 -1.31 -0.96
N ASP A 288 9.35 -2.55 -1.08
CA ASP A 288 10.76 -2.83 -1.33
C ASP A 288 11.15 -2.36 -2.74
N THR A 289 12.07 -1.41 -2.82
CA THR A 289 12.57 -0.88 -4.09
C THR A 289 14.09 -1.05 -4.17
N THR A 290 14.59 -1.56 -5.28
CA THR A 290 16.02 -1.63 -5.57
C THR A 290 16.32 -0.70 -6.72
N LEU A 291 17.03 0.41 -6.46
CA LEU A 291 17.60 1.24 -7.52
C LEU A 291 18.94 0.67 -7.96
N MET A 292 19.29 0.87 -9.23
CA MET A 292 20.56 0.39 -9.77
C MET A 292 21.10 1.29 -10.89
N ALA A 293 22.42 1.39 -11.00
CA ALA A 293 23.11 2.13 -12.05
C ALA A 293 24.53 1.59 -12.30
N GLU A 294 25.16 2.05 -13.38
CA GLU A 294 26.56 1.71 -13.73
C GLU A 294 27.58 2.63 -13.03
N SER A 295 27.15 3.73 -12.38
CA SER A 295 28.01 4.57 -11.56
C SER A 295 27.36 5.02 -10.24
N GLU A 296 28.21 5.39 -9.28
CA GLU A 296 27.80 5.95 -7.99
C GLU A 296 27.03 7.28 -8.17
N GLU A 297 27.48 8.14 -9.08
CA GLU A 297 26.84 9.44 -9.36
C GLU A 297 25.44 9.26 -9.95
N GLU A 298 25.27 8.31 -10.87
CA GLU A 298 23.98 7.98 -11.47
C GLU A 298 23.01 7.45 -10.43
N LEU A 299 23.45 6.51 -9.59
CA LEU A 299 22.61 5.93 -8.54
C LEU A 299 22.21 6.99 -7.49
N LYS A 300 23.12 7.88 -7.10
CA LYS A 300 22.79 9.02 -6.22
C LYS A 300 21.76 9.94 -6.85
N SER A 301 21.90 10.26 -8.14
CA SER A 301 20.94 11.10 -8.86
C SER A 301 19.54 10.49 -8.86
N LEU A 302 19.42 9.18 -9.16
CA LEU A 302 18.14 8.46 -9.13
C LEU A 302 17.53 8.47 -7.73
N LEU A 303 18.35 8.20 -6.71
CA LEU A 303 17.91 8.17 -5.32
C LEU A 303 17.40 9.53 -4.84
N MET A 304 18.11 10.62 -5.17
CA MET A 304 17.70 11.98 -4.79
C MET A 304 16.37 12.37 -5.44
N LYS A 305 16.19 12.12 -6.73
CA LYS A 305 14.92 12.37 -7.44
C LYS A 305 13.76 11.61 -6.80
N MET A 306 13.97 10.32 -6.54
CA MET A 306 12.96 9.47 -5.94
C MET A 306 12.65 9.90 -4.48
N ASN A 307 13.65 10.30 -3.70
CA ASN A 307 13.46 10.80 -2.34
C ASN A 307 12.64 12.10 -2.34
N GLU A 308 12.98 13.06 -3.18
CA GLU A 308 12.27 14.34 -3.29
C GLU A 308 10.77 14.13 -3.59
N GLU A 309 10.45 13.29 -4.59
CA GLU A 309 9.04 12.99 -4.92
C GLU A 309 8.35 12.13 -3.86
N SER A 310 9.08 11.25 -3.19
CA SER A 310 8.55 10.49 -2.06
C SER A 310 8.17 11.41 -0.89
N GLU A 311 9.02 12.37 -0.55
CA GLU A 311 8.74 13.35 0.51
C GLU A 311 7.57 14.26 0.14
N LYS A 312 7.49 14.71 -1.12
CA LYS A 312 6.33 15.43 -1.65
C LYS A 312 5.06 14.59 -1.55
N ALA A 313 5.14 13.27 -1.70
CA ALA A 313 4.05 12.33 -1.46
C ALA A 313 3.80 12.08 0.05
N GLY A 314 4.75 12.36 0.93
CA GLY A 314 4.63 12.11 2.37
C GLY A 314 5.11 10.71 2.80
N LEU A 315 5.80 10.01 1.90
CA LEU A 315 6.54 8.79 2.24
C LEU A 315 7.99 9.15 2.58
N LYS A 316 8.48 8.61 3.69
CA LYS A 316 9.85 8.85 4.17
C LYS A 316 10.68 7.60 4.00
N LEU A 317 11.90 7.78 3.52
CA LEU A 317 12.89 6.71 3.49
C LEU A 317 13.37 6.38 4.90
N ASN A 318 13.64 5.10 5.12
CA ASN A 318 14.18 4.58 6.36
C ASN A 318 15.66 4.27 6.18
N ILE A 319 16.49 5.32 6.24
CA ILE A 319 17.92 5.27 5.92
C ILE A 319 18.65 4.18 6.71
N GLN A 320 18.25 3.93 7.96
CA GLN A 320 18.84 2.89 8.84
C GLN A 320 18.63 1.46 8.34
N LYS A 321 17.62 1.22 7.50
CA LYS A 321 17.34 -0.10 6.91
C LYS A 321 17.69 -0.20 5.44
N MET A 322 17.93 0.93 4.80
CA MET A 322 18.41 0.94 3.44
C MET A 322 19.80 0.30 3.40
N LYS A 323 20.16 -0.29 2.26
CA LYS A 323 21.48 -0.88 2.06
C LYS A 323 22.05 -0.54 0.70
N ILE A 324 23.37 -0.48 0.60
CA ILE A 324 24.06 -0.31 -0.67
C ILE A 324 24.89 -1.55 -0.95
N MET A 325 24.88 -2.00 -2.19
CA MET A 325 25.70 -3.10 -2.67
C MET A 325 26.41 -2.68 -3.93
N VAL A 326 27.70 -3.00 -4.01
CA VAL A 326 28.56 -2.68 -5.15
C VAL A 326 29.18 -3.98 -5.62
N SER A 327 29.19 -4.23 -6.92
CA SER A 327 29.86 -5.42 -7.49
C SER A 327 31.40 -5.31 -7.50
N SER A 328 31.97 -4.18 -7.04
CA SER A 328 33.40 -3.86 -7.05
C SER A 328 33.87 -3.27 -5.69
N HIS A 329 34.80 -2.29 -5.69
CA HIS A 329 35.38 -1.73 -4.46
C HIS A 329 34.35 -0.95 -3.62
N ILE A 330 34.39 -1.16 -2.30
CA ILE A 330 33.44 -0.57 -1.34
C ILE A 330 33.82 0.88 -1.02
N THR A 331 32.94 1.83 -1.33
CA THR A 331 32.96 3.21 -0.80
C THR A 331 31.86 3.38 0.24
N SER A 332 32.14 4.11 1.34
CA SER A 332 31.12 4.44 2.35
C SER A 332 30.25 5.59 1.87
N TRP A 333 28.93 5.44 1.95
CA TRP A 333 27.96 6.43 1.48
C TRP A 333 27.24 7.13 2.62
N GLN A 334 26.84 8.39 2.40
CA GLN A 334 26.01 9.17 3.33
C GLN A 334 24.79 9.78 2.62
N ILE A 335 23.63 9.73 3.28
CA ILE A 335 22.40 10.43 2.90
C ILE A 335 21.94 11.22 4.13
N ASP A 336 21.70 12.52 3.98
CA ASP A 336 21.29 13.42 5.07
C ASP A 336 22.19 13.32 6.32
N GLY A 337 23.50 13.12 6.11
CA GLY A 337 24.50 12.98 7.17
C GLY A 337 24.50 11.62 7.88
N GLN A 338 23.67 10.65 7.45
CA GLN A 338 23.66 9.29 7.99
C GLN A 338 24.43 8.32 7.08
N THR A 339 25.31 7.52 7.65
CA THR A 339 26.08 6.50 6.93
C THR A 339 25.22 5.27 6.62
N MET A 340 25.27 4.85 5.37
CA MET A 340 24.55 3.70 4.82
C MET A 340 25.29 2.38 5.04
N GLU A 341 24.56 1.29 5.32
CA GLU A 341 25.16 -0.05 5.43
C GLU A 341 25.59 -0.56 4.05
N THR A 342 26.85 -0.94 3.90
CA THR A 342 27.38 -1.53 2.65
C THR A 342 27.46 -3.06 2.75
N VAL A 343 26.94 -3.75 1.73
CA VAL A 343 26.90 -5.21 1.63
C VAL A 343 27.69 -5.65 0.40
N ARG A 344 28.31 -6.83 0.47
CA ARG A 344 28.99 -7.46 -0.67
C ARG A 344 28.01 -8.35 -1.45
N ASP A 345 28.26 -8.48 -2.74
CA ASP A 345 27.48 -9.27 -3.69
C ASP A 345 27.67 -10.79 -3.58
#